data_AF-A0A0A9Z127-F1
#
_entry.id   AF-A0A0A9Z127-F1
#
_cell.length_a   1.000
_cell.length_b   1.000
_cell.length_c   1.000
_cell.angle_alpha   90.00
_cell.angle_beta   90.00
_cell.angle_gamma   90.00
#
_symmetry.space_group_name_H-M   'P 1'
#
loop_
_entity.id
_entity.type
_entity.pdbx_description
1 polymer ?
#
loop_
_entity_poly.entity_id
_entity_poly.type
_entity_poly.pdbx_seq_one_letter_code
_entity_poly.pdbx_strand_id
1 'polypeptide(L)'
;MLTVYYLAATWVQSWRLNSLMQKLRSVTDKHGSLAIHQELPPYLFSIGSSLKQKLEVNGVLSDQCMNYKSGHIVDFFWYQANKKAVSVFPKQILDVSGWILVLERKTHLPIQFTDCKTSQISKEDAIYVLVEANYLTCTFDYRGNTIELDKYGTPLAWHASDRLSLLIETNERNLSQLLLNFMQNEVTLENGIQILRILTVEPLGSPYKIGNEHTVPETYAKLNERYSGLN
;
A
#
# COMPACT_ATOMS: atom_id res chain seq x y z
N MET A 1 -3.95 -10.92 -37.65
CA MET A 1 -2.75 -10.92 -36.78
C MET A 1 -2.98 -10.19 -35.47
N LEU A 2 -3.37 -8.90 -35.47
CA LEU A 2 -3.54 -8.11 -34.23
C LEU A 2 -4.60 -8.68 -33.26
N THR A 3 -5.68 -9.26 -33.78
CA THR A 3 -6.74 -9.91 -32.99
C THR A 3 -6.24 -11.14 -32.22
N VAL A 4 -5.40 -11.97 -32.84
CA VAL A 4 -4.85 -13.18 -32.20
C VAL A 4 -3.88 -12.80 -31.08
N TYR A 5 -3.03 -11.78 -31.30
CA TYR A 5 -2.15 -11.26 -30.25
C TYR A 5 -2.92 -10.66 -29.08
N TYR A 6 -3.99 -9.90 -29.36
CA TYR A 6 -4.84 -9.34 -28.31
C TYR A 6 -5.57 -10.42 -27.50
N LEU A 7 -6.10 -11.45 -28.17
CA LEU A 7 -6.73 -12.59 -27.51
C LEU A 7 -5.74 -13.34 -26.62
N ALA A 8 -4.52 -13.60 -27.13
CA ALA A 8 -3.46 -14.24 -26.37
C ALA A 8 -3.05 -13.40 -25.15
N ALA A 9 -2.87 -12.08 -25.31
CA ALA A 9 -2.52 -11.18 -24.21
C ALA A 9 -3.61 -11.14 -23.14
N THR A 10 -4.88 -11.04 -23.55
CA THR A 10 -6.02 -11.04 -22.62
C THR A 10 -6.10 -12.37 -21.87
N TRP A 11 -5.90 -13.49 -22.55
CA TRP A 11 -5.88 -14.81 -21.94
C TRP A 11 -4.77 -14.95 -20.89
N VAL A 12 -3.54 -14.49 -21.18
CA VAL A 12 -2.43 -14.49 -20.23
C VAL A 12 -2.73 -13.61 -19.01
N GLN A 13 -3.33 -12.43 -19.20
CA GLN A 13 -3.69 -11.54 -18.09
C GLN A 13 -4.78 -12.16 -17.21
N SER A 14 -5.82 -12.77 -17.81
CA SER A 14 -6.86 -13.48 -17.06
C SER A 14 -6.28 -14.67 -16.28
N TRP A 15 -5.35 -15.42 -16.88
CA TRP A 15 -4.68 -16.53 -16.21
C TRP A 15 -3.87 -16.07 -15.00
N ARG A 16 -3.09 -14.98 -15.14
CA ARG A 16 -2.32 -14.39 -14.02
C ARG A 16 -3.22 -13.93 -12.87
N LEU A 17 -4.33 -13.27 -13.17
CA LEU A 17 -5.30 -12.83 -12.16
C LEU A 17 -5.88 -14.02 -11.41
N ASN A 18 -6.34 -15.05 -12.13
CA ASN A 18 -6.92 -16.24 -11.52
C ASN A 18 -5.91 -17.02 -10.68
N SER A 19 -4.66 -17.12 -11.12
CA SER A 19 -3.58 -17.75 -10.35
C SER A 19 -3.30 -17.00 -9.05
N LEU A 20 -3.26 -15.67 -9.09
CA LEU A 20 -3.05 -14.83 -7.91
C LEU A 20 -4.23 -14.94 -6.94
N MET A 21 -5.46 -14.93 -7.44
CA MET A 21 -6.68 -15.17 -6.64
C MET A 21 -6.63 -16.53 -5.92
N GLN A 22 -6.32 -17.60 -6.64
CA GLN A 22 -6.17 -18.94 -6.05
C GLN A 22 -5.08 -18.97 -4.97
N LYS A 23 -3.95 -18.29 -5.19
CA LYS A 23 -2.88 -18.21 -4.19
C LYS A 23 -3.32 -17.42 -2.97
N LEU A 24 -4.01 -16.29 -3.16
CA LEU A 24 -4.55 -15.47 -2.09
C LEU A 24 -5.55 -16.25 -1.22
N ARG A 25 -6.48 -17.00 -1.84
CA ARG A 25 -7.39 -17.91 -1.12
C ARG A 25 -6.60 -18.94 -0.32
N SER A 26 -5.69 -19.65 -0.97
CA SER A 26 -4.90 -20.70 -0.30
C SER A 26 -4.10 -20.17 0.90
N VAL A 27 -3.54 -18.96 0.81
CA VAL A 27 -2.83 -18.32 1.92
C VAL A 27 -3.81 -17.90 3.02
N THR A 28 -4.96 -17.32 2.64
CA THR A 28 -5.97 -16.84 3.60
C THR A 28 -6.62 -18.00 4.35
N ASP A 29 -7.00 -19.08 3.66
CA ASP A 29 -7.60 -20.29 4.24
C ASP A 29 -6.67 -20.92 5.29
N LYS A 30 -5.37 -20.93 5.02
CA LYS A 30 -4.34 -21.43 5.93
C LYS A 30 -3.96 -20.44 7.04
N HIS A 31 -4.70 -19.33 7.19
CA HIS A 31 -4.42 -18.27 8.16
C HIS A 31 -3.00 -17.70 8.00
N GLY A 32 -2.62 -17.45 6.75
CA GLY A 32 -1.37 -16.79 6.37
C GLY A 32 -1.58 -15.36 5.88
N SER A 33 -0.47 -14.66 5.69
CA SER A 33 -0.43 -13.32 5.11
C SER A 33 0.27 -13.32 3.76
N LEU A 34 -0.26 -12.55 2.83
CA LEU A 34 0.37 -12.24 1.56
C LEU A 34 1.17 -10.97 1.72
N ALA A 35 2.45 -11.00 1.35
CA ALA A 35 3.34 -9.84 1.42
C ALA A 35 3.94 -9.57 0.04
N ILE A 36 3.82 -8.35 -0.44
CA ILE A 36 4.60 -7.82 -1.54
C ILE A 36 5.55 -6.78 -0.99
N HIS A 37 6.82 -6.91 -1.36
CA HIS A 37 7.87 -5.98 -0.98
C HIS A 37 8.54 -5.41 -2.22
N GLN A 38 8.75 -4.10 -2.24
CA GLN A 38 9.52 -3.39 -3.23
C GLN A 38 10.83 -2.90 -2.61
N GLU A 39 11.94 -3.34 -3.19
CA GLU A 39 13.26 -2.85 -2.82
C GLU A 39 13.50 -1.50 -3.51
N LEU A 40 13.66 -0.44 -2.72
CA LEU A 40 13.98 0.88 -3.25
C LEU A 40 15.50 1.06 -3.36
N PRO A 41 15.97 1.76 -4.41
CA PRO A 41 17.38 2.07 -4.55
C PRO A 41 17.94 2.84 -3.33
N PRO A 42 19.16 2.52 -2.86
CA PRO A 42 19.76 3.15 -1.68
C PRO A 42 19.86 4.68 -1.74
N TYR A 43 19.97 5.25 -2.94
CA TYR A 43 20.07 6.70 -3.12
C TYR A 43 18.78 7.46 -2.80
N LEU A 44 17.61 6.81 -2.84
CA LEU A 44 16.34 7.45 -2.46
C LEU A 44 16.26 7.76 -0.96
N PHE A 45 17.12 7.12 -0.16
CA PHE A 45 17.25 7.41 1.27
C PHE A 45 18.32 8.49 1.56
N SER A 46 18.94 9.09 0.52
CA SER A 46 20.11 9.97 0.66
C SER A 46 19.83 11.48 0.62
N ILE A 47 18.60 11.90 0.30
CA ILE A 47 18.28 13.33 0.18
C ILE A 47 18.07 13.91 1.59
N GLY A 48 19.16 14.38 2.22
CA GLY A 48 19.07 15.37 3.30
C GLY A 48 19.71 15.07 4.65
N SER A 49 20.45 13.98 4.85
CA SER A 49 21.24 13.87 6.10
C SER A 49 22.62 13.23 5.92
N SER A 50 23.65 13.98 6.32
CA SER A 50 25.03 13.52 6.52
C SER A 50 25.19 12.67 7.79
N LEU A 51 24.12 12.05 8.27
CA LEU A 51 24.09 11.29 9.51
C LEU A 51 23.85 9.83 9.18
N LYS A 52 24.95 9.05 9.18
CA LYS A 52 25.01 7.59 9.23
C LYS A 52 23.96 6.88 8.36
N GLN A 53 24.40 6.40 7.19
CA GLN A 53 23.73 5.31 6.47
C GLN A 53 23.41 4.17 7.44
N LYS A 54 22.22 4.19 8.02
CA LYS A 54 21.59 2.98 8.50
C LYS A 54 21.12 2.32 7.22
N LEU A 55 21.85 1.30 6.76
CA LEU A 55 21.33 0.35 5.78
C LEU A 55 20.07 -0.24 6.42
N GLU A 56 18.93 0.41 6.19
CA GLU A 56 17.66 -0.09 6.66
C GLU A 56 17.30 -1.26 5.76
N VAL A 57 17.65 -2.45 6.23
CA VAL A 57 17.18 -3.70 5.64
C VAL A 57 15.67 -3.75 5.90
N ASN A 58 14.90 -3.18 4.97
CA ASN A 58 13.46 -3.29 5.01
C ASN A 58 13.10 -4.74 4.70
N GLY A 59 12.70 -5.47 5.74
CA GLY A 59 12.27 -6.85 5.61
C GLY A 59 10.98 -6.96 4.80
N VAL A 60 10.63 -8.19 4.42
CA VAL A 60 9.31 -8.51 3.85
C VAL A 60 8.20 -8.24 4.88
N LEU A 61 8.51 -8.31 6.17
CA LEU A 61 7.56 -8.16 7.28
C LEU A 61 7.59 -6.74 7.85
N SER A 62 6.45 -6.32 8.41
CA SER A 62 6.31 -5.02 9.07
C SER A 62 6.63 -5.09 10.54
N ASP A 63 7.48 -4.18 11.02
CA ASP A 63 7.73 -3.97 12.45
C ASP A 63 6.51 -3.39 13.19
N GLN A 64 5.50 -2.89 12.46
CA GLN A 64 4.21 -2.46 13.02
C GLN A 64 3.30 -3.65 13.35
N CYS A 65 3.55 -4.84 12.78
CA CYS A 65 2.80 -6.03 13.14
C CYS A 65 3.31 -6.61 14.47
N MET A 66 2.43 -6.92 15.41
CA MET A 66 2.80 -7.39 16.75
C MET A 66 3.66 -8.66 16.73
N ASN A 67 3.38 -9.55 15.79
CA ASN A 67 4.00 -10.86 15.65
C ASN A 67 5.00 -10.94 14.49
N TYR A 68 5.56 -9.81 14.04
CA TYR A 68 6.46 -9.80 12.88
C TYR A 68 7.68 -10.71 13.04
N LYS A 69 8.20 -10.86 14.27
CA LYS A 69 9.37 -11.70 14.55
C LYS A 69 9.10 -13.20 14.41
N SER A 70 7.84 -13.62 14.52
CA SER A 70 7.46 -15.03 14.33
C SER A 70 7.01 -15.33 12.91
N GLY A 71 6.97 -14.33 12.02
CA GLY A 71 6.64 -14.53 10.61
C GLY A 71 7.77 -15.24 9.87
N HIS A 72 7.44 -16.33 9.19
CA HIS A 72 8.35 -17.04 8.31
C HIS A 72 7.81 -17.03 6.89
N ILE A 73 8.69 -16.82 5.92
CA ILE A 73 8.36 -16.91 4.50
C ILE A 73 8.22 -18.37 4.13
N VAL A 74 7.07 -18.77 3.60
CA VAL A 74 6.78 -20.15 3.22
C VAL A 74 6.91 -20.34 1.71
N ASP A 75 6.23 -19.51 0.93
CA ASP A 75 6.28 -19.58 -0.53
C ASP A 75 6.73 -18.28 -1.14
N PHE A 76 7.53 -18.41 -2.18
CA PHE A 76 7.85 -17.34 -3.11
C PHE A 76 7.14 -17.63 -4.44
N PHE A 77 6.27 -16.73 -4.90
CA PHE A 77 5.45 -17.02 -6.08
C PHE A 77 5.47 -15.92 -7.14
N TRP A 78 6.10 -14.77 -6.89
CA TRP A 78 6.34 -13.77 -7.93
C TRP A 78 7.63 -13.00 -7.67
N TYR A 79 8.47 -12.88 -8.70
CA TYR A 79 9.56 -11.92 -8.78
C TYR A 79 9.44 -11.07 -10.04
N GLN A 80 9.51 -9.75 -9.94
CA GLN A 80 9.59 -8.87 -11.10
C GLN A 80 10.43 -7.64 -10.74
N ALA A 81 11.59 -7.50 -11.39
CA ALA A 81 12.54 -6.42 -11.14
C ALA A 81 12.89 -6.28 -9.65
N ASN A 82 12.51 -5.18 -9.01
CA ASN A 82 12.75 -4.91 -7.59
C ASN A 82 11.57 -5.32 -6.67
N LYS A 83 10.57 -6.04 -7.19
CA LYS A 83 9.37 -6.46 -6.45
C LYS A 83 9.33 -7.96 -6.26
N LYS A 84 8.96 -8.38 -5.06
CA LYS A 84 8.79 -9.80 -4.70
C LYS A 84 7.49 -10.02 -3.95
N ALA A 85 6.77 -11.07 -4.31
CA ALA A 85 5.54 -11.50 -3.64
C ALA A 85 5.73 -12.87 -2.98
N VAL A 86 5.41 -12.92 -1.70
CA VAL A 86 5.63 -14.10 -0.85
C VAL A 86 4.46 -14.35 0.10
N SER A 87 4.34 -15.59 0.55
CA SER A 87 3.43 -15.97 1.64
C SER A 87 4.19 -16.01 2.96
N VAL A 88 3.54 -15.54 4.01
CA VAL A 88 4.07 -15.42 5.36
C VAL A 88 3.14 -16.13 6.33
N PHE A 89 3.70 -16.93 7.23
CA PHE A 89 2.95 -17.60 8.30
C PHE A 89 3.63 -17.38 9.66
N PRO A 90 2.86 -17.15 10.74
CA PRO A 90 1.39 -17.06 10.79
C PRO A 90 0.86 -15.72 10.23
N LYS A 91 -0.48 -15.58 10.14
CA LYS A 91 -1.18 -14.32 9.83
C LYS A 91 -0.58 -13.18 10.66
N GLN A 92 -0.22 -12.08 10.01
CA GLN A 92 0.37 -10.92 10.65
C GLN A 92 -0.72 -10.07 11.30
N ILE A 93 -0.53 -9.76 12.58
CA ILE A 93 -1.51 -9.01 13.39
C ILE A 93 -1.04 -7.56 13.49
N LEU A 94 -1.88 -6.61 13.12
CA LEU A 94 -1.60 -5.18 13.16
C LEU A 94 -2.41 -4.51 14.27
N ASP A 95 -1.75 -3.94 15.27
CA ASP A 95 -2.43 -3.11 16.27
C ASP A 95 -2.70 -1.72 15.70
N VAL A 96 -3.98 -1.37 15.55
CA VAL A 96 -4.43 -0.06 15.05
C VAL A 96 -4.73 0.91 16.19
N SER A 97 -4.52 0.51 17.44
CA SER A 97 -4.60 1.39 18.59
C SER A 97 -3.47 2.41 18.50
N GLY A 98 -3.80 3.69 18.28
CA GLY A 98 -2.79 4.72 17.95
C GLY A 98 -2.90 5.29 16.54
N TRP A 99 -3.63 4.61 15.66
CA TRP A 99 -3.85 5.06 14.29
C TRP A 99 -4.98 6.09 14.24
N ILE A 100 -5.01 6.87 13.17
CA ILE A 100 -6.03 7.89 12.93
C ILE A 100 -7.00 7.34 11.89
N LEU A 101 -8.30 7.45 12.17
CA LEU A 101 -9.35 7.05 11.22
C LEU A 101 -9.27 7.93 9.97
N VAL A 102 -9.40 7.34 8.78
CA VAL A 102 -9.51 8.10 7.54
C VAL A 102 -10.86 8.83 7.54
N LEU A 103 -10.82 10.10 7.13
CA LEU A 103 -12.02 10.92 7.04
C LEU A 103 -12.81 10.56 5.78
N GLU A 104 -14.14 10.51 5.90
CA GLU A 104 -15.05 10.22 4.78
C GLU A 104 -15.18 11.39 3.77
N ARG A 105 -14.48 12.50 4.02
CA ARG A 105 -14.50 13.72 3.19
C ARG A 105 -13.31 13.75 2.24
N LYS A 106 -13.38 14.63 1.24
CA LYS A 106 -12.22 14.96 0.40
C LYS A 106 -11.16 15.63 1.27
N THR A 107 -10.12 14.87 1.59
CA THR A 107 -8.94 15.37 2.29
C THR A 107 -7.72 14.85 1.55
N HIS A 108 -6.62 15.61 1.60
CA HIS A 108 -5.32 15.15 1.11
C HIS A 108 -4.49 14.48 2.21
N LEU A 109 -5.12 14.14 3.34
CA LEU A 109 -4.45 13.55 4.50
C LEU A 109 -4.82 12.07 4.65
N PRO A 110 -3.84 11.17 4.73
CA PRO A 110 -2.41 11.40 4.46
C PRO A 110 -2.09 11.45 2.96
N ILE A 111 -3.03 11.02 2.11
CA ILE A 111 -3.04 11.12 0.65
C ILE A 111 -4.46 11.50 0.21
N GLN A 112 -4.62 12.04 -0.99
CA GLN A 112 -5.95 12.32 -1.53
C GLN A 112 -6.68 11.01 -1.83
N PHE A 113 -7.92 10.95 -1.37
CA PHE A 113 -8.88 9.95 -1.80
C PHE A 113 -9.95 10.66 -2.64
N THR A 114 -10.12 10.21 -3.87
CA THR A 114 -11.01 10.83 -4.88
C THR A 114 -12.47 10.52 -4.62
N ASP A 115 -12.75 9.27 -4.23
CA ASP A 115 -14.08 8.77 -3.88
C ASP A 115 -13.93 7.73 -2.77
N CYS A 116 -14.09 8.13 -1.51
CA CYS A 116 -14.23 7.18 -0.40
C CYS A 116 -15.63 6.55 -0.47
N LYS A 117 -15.93 5.83 -1.55
CA LYS A 117 -17.11 4.99 -1.62
C LYS A 117 -16.84 3.86 -0.65
N THR A 118 -17.57 3.86 0.46
CA THR A 118 -17.74 2.67 1.30
C THR A 118 -18.35 1.60 0.42
N SER A 119 -17.52 0.85 -0.32
CA SER A 119 -17.96 -0.37 -0.95
C SER A 119 -18.48 -1.24 0.19
N GLN A 120 -19.75 -1.61 0.12
CA GLN A 120 -20.38 -2.52 1.09
C GLN A 120 -19.75 -3.91 0.93
N ILE A 121 -18.52 -4.05 1.42
CA ILE A 121 -17.83 -5.33 1.52
C ILE A 121 -18.47 -6.04 2.72
N SER A 122 -19.02 -7.22 2.49
CA SER A 122 -19.45 -8.12 3.56
C SER A 122 -18.28 -8.35 4.50
N LYS A 123 -18.50 -8.22 5.82
CA LYS A 123 -17.45 -8.45 6.82
C LYS A 123 -16.80 -9.84 6.69
N GLU A 124 -17.55 -10.81 6.17
CA GLU A 124 -17.08 -12.19 5.93
C GLU A 124 -16.10 -12.29 4.76
N ASP A 125 -16.18 -11.38 3.78
CA ASP A 125 -15.29 -11.33 2.60
C ASP A 125 -14.22 -10.25 2.71
N ALA A 126 -14.16 -9.55 3.85
CA ALA A 126 -13.26 -8.45 4.10
C ALA A 126 -11.83 -8.95 4.31
N ILE A 127 -10.92 -8.44 3.49
CA ILE A 127 -9.47 -8.60 3.61
C ILE A 127 -8.89 -7.25 3.97
N TYR A 128 -8.15 -7.20 5.07
CA TYR A 128 -7.45 -6.00 5.50
C TYR A 128 -6.02 -5.99 4.98
N VAL A 129 -5.60 -4.84 4.45
CA VAL A 129 -4.32 -4.67 3.79
C VAL A 129 -3.60 -3.46 4.35
N LEU A 130 -2.40 -3.69 4.84
CA LEU A 130 -1.43 -2.68 5.22
C LEU A 130 -0.60 -2.29 3.99
N VAL A 131 -0.68 -1.03 3.60
CA VAL A 131 0.19 -0.41 2.58
C VAL A 131 1.16 0.51 3.30
N GLU A 132 2.45 0.24 3.14
CA GLU A 132 3.52 1.10 3.65
C GLU A 132 4.22 1.81 2.51
N ALA A 133 4.52 3.09 2.70
CA ALA A 133 5.15 3.92 1.71
C ALA A 133 6.19 4.87 2.33
N ASN A 134 7.17 5.25 1.52
CA ASN A 134 8.27 6.13 1.93
C ASN A 134 7.94 7.59 1.60
N TYR A 135 7.48 8.37 2.58
CA TYR A 135 7.16 9.79 2.36
C TYR A 135 8.41 10.65 2.02
N LEU A 136 9.64 10.17 2.26
CA LEU A 136 10.87 10.86 1.86
C LEU A 136 11.05 10.90 0.33
N THR A 137 10.34 10.05 -0.40
CA THR A 137 10.32 10.05 -1.87
C THR A 137 9.31 11.04 -2.46
N CYS A 138 8.63 11.82 -1.62
CA CYS A 138 7.71 12.87 -2.06
C CYS A 138 8.47 13.90 -2.91
N THR A 139 7.92 14.17 -4.10
CA THR A 139 8.46 15.10 -5.09
C THR A 139 7.37 16.06 -5.53
N PHE A 140 7.70 17.35 -5.56
CA PHE A 140 6.82 18.38 -6.11
C PHE A 140 6.68 18.20 -7.62
N ASP A 141 5.49 18.46 -8.17
CA ASP A 141 5.17 18.30 -9.60
C ASP A 141 5.47 16.90 -10.18
N TYR A 142 5.23 15.85 -9.39
CA TYR A 142 5.36 14.48 -9.88
C TYR A 142 4.41 14.19 -11.06
N ARG A 143 4.96 13.70 -12.18
CA ARG A 143 4.21 13.37 -13.41
C ARG A 143 4.23 11.88 -13.78
N GLY A 144 4.57 11.02 -12.82
CA GLY A 144 4.59 9.58 -13.05
C GLY A 144 3.23 8.93 -12.85
N ASN A 145 3.19 7.60 -12.95
CA ASN A 145 1.98 6.83 -12.75
C ASN A 145 1.65 6.74 -11.26
N THR A 146 0.50 7.29 -10.88
CA THR A 146 -0.02 7.22 -9.52
C THR A 146 -1.09 6.14 -9.40
N ILE A 147 -1.03 5.36 -8.31
CA ILE A 147 -2.05 4.40 -7.96
C ILE A 147 -3.04 5.03 -6.97
N GLU A 148 -4.30 5.06 -7.38
CA GLU A 148 -5.43 5.49 -6.57
C GLU A 148 -5.90 4.30 -5.74
N LEU A 149 -5.53 4.29 -4.45
CA LEU A 149 -5.80 3.16 -3.55
C LEU A 149 -7.29 2.97 -3.23
N ASP A 150 -8.07 4.06 -3.28
CA ASP A 150 -9.53 4.07 -3.13
C ASP A 150 -10.25 3.31 -4.25
N LYS A 151 -9.63 3.13 -5.43
CA LYS A 151 -10.17 2.26 -6.49
C LYS A 151 -10.13 0.77 -6.14
N TYR A 152 -9.30 0.38 -5.17
CA TYR A 152 -9.09 -1.02 -4.80
C TYR A 152 -9.72 -1.39 -3.45
N GLY A 153 -10.14 -0.42 -2.64
CA GLY A 153 -10.78 -0.71 -1.36
C GLY A 153 -11.10 0.56 -0.59
N THR A 154 -11.71 0.40 0.58
CA THR A 154 -12.05 1.50 1.48
C THR A 154 -10.87 1.76 2.42
N PRO A 155 -10.24 2.94 2.38
CA PRO A 155 -9.24 3.32 3.38
C PRO A 155 -9.90 3.43 4.76
N LEU A 156 -9.33 2.77 5.77
CA LEU A 156 -9.88 2.73 7.12
C LEU A 156 -9.12 3.62 8.09
N ALA A 157 -7.81 3.46 8.14
CA ALA A 157 -6.97 4.13 9.11
C ALA A 157 -5.59 4.40 8.53
N TRP A 158 -4.90 5.36 9.13
CA TRP A 158 -3.55 5.72 8.75
C TRP A 158 -2.68 6.02 9.96
N HIS A 159 -1.38 5.85 9.79
CA HIS A 159 -0.37 6.17 10.78
C HIS A 159 0.87 6.69 10.07
N ALA A 160 1.45 7.77 10.58
CA ALA A 160 2.67 8.36 10.05
C ALA A 160 3.73 8.35 11.16
N SER A 161 4.83 7.63 10.92
CA SER A 161 6.01 7.59 11.79
C SER A 161 7.25 7.63 10.90
N ASP A 162 8.12 6.62 10.91
CA ASP A 162 9.25 6.50 9.97
C ASP A 162 8.81 6.28 8.52
N ARG A 163 7.60 5.77 8.34
CA ARG A 163 6.94 5.49 7.06
C ARG A 163 5.49 5.93 7.11
N LEU A 164 4.90 6.17 5.94
CA LEU A 164 3.47 6.35 5.83
C LEU A 164 2.82 4.96 5.77
N SER A 165 1.90 4.68 6.68
CA SER A 165 1.15 3.43 6.72
C SER A 165 -0.34 3.71 6.53
N LEU A 166 -0.97 2.91 5.67
CA LEU A 166 -2.38 2.96 5.33
C LEU A 166 -2.99 1.58 5.53
N LEU A 167 -4.12 1.51 6.24
CA LEU A 167 -4.94 0.32 6.37
C LEU A 167 -6.13 0.44 5.44
N ILE A 168 -6.33 -0.56 4.59
CA ILE A 168 -7.37 -0.60 3.57
C ILE A 168 -8.19 -1.87 3.75
N GLU A 169 -9.51 -1.72 3.72
CA GLU A 169 -10.46 -2.83 3.62
C GLU A 169 -10.76 -3.11 2.15
N THR A 170 -10.54 -4.35 1.71
CA THR A 170 -10.74 -4.78 0.33
C THR A 170 -11.36 -6.17 0.30
N ASN A 171 -11.75 -6.65 -0.87
CA ASN A 171 -12.09 -8.04 -1.11
C ASN A 171 -10.97 -8.73 -1.94
N GLU A 172 -11.11 -10.03 -2.16
CA GLU A 172 -10.16 -10.85 -2.91
C GLU A 172 -9.90 -10.34 -4.34
N ARG A 173 -10.96 -9.94 -5.05
CA ARG A 173 -10.89 -9.51 -6.45
C ARG A 173 -10.13 -8.20 -6.58
N ASN A 174 -10.50 -7.19 -5.79
CA ASN A 174 -9.85 -5.89 -5.83
C ASN A 174 -8.40 -5.97 -5.35
N LEU A 175 -8.14 -6.77 -4.31
CA LEU A 175 -6.77 -7.02 -3.86
C LEU A 175 -5.94 -7.66 -4.98
N SER A 176 -6.49 -8.66 -5.68
CA SER A 176 -5.76 -9.31 -6.77
C SER A 176 -5.44 -8.34 -7.91
N GLN A 177 -6.35 -7.42 -8.23
CA GLN A 177 -6.11 -6.36 -9.22
C GLN A 177 -5.06 -5.34 -8.75
N LEU A 178 -5.09 -4.94 -7.47
CA LEU A 178 -4.08 -4.07 -6.86
C LEU A 178 -2.70 -4.68 -6.97
N LEU A 179 -2.56 -5.94 -6.57
CA LEU A 179 -1.28 -6.65 -6.57
C LEU A 179 -0.76 -6.86 -7.99
N LEU A 180 -1.61 -7.21 -8.95
CA LEU A 180 -1.21 -7.29 -10.36
C LEU A 180 -0.73 -5.94 -10.90
N ASN A 181 -1.49 -4.86 -10.68
CA ASN A 181 -1.11 -3.53 -11.14
C ASN A 181 0.24 -3.11 -10.54
N PHE A 182 0.38 -3.28 -9.23
CA PHE A 182 1.61 -2.96 -8.52
C PHE A 182 2.81 -3.80 -8.98
N MET A 183 2.64 -5.10 -9.24
CA MET A 183 3.74 -5.97 -9.68
C MET A 183 4.17 -5.71 -11.13
N GLN A 184 3.24 -5.33 -12.02
CA GLN A 184 3.52 -5.14 -13.45
C GLN A 184 4.03 -3.74 -13.79
N ASN A 185 3.64 -2.72 -13.02
CA ASN A 185 3.91 -1.32 -13.35
C ASN A 185 4.74 -0.63 -12.26
N GLU A 186 5.58 0.32 -12.65
CA GLU A 186 6.20 1.27 -11.71
C GLU A 186 5.17 2.32 -11.33
N VAL A 187 4.50 2.12 -10.18
CA VAL A 187 3.46 3.00 -9.67
C VAL A 187 3.85 3.53 -8.29
N THR A 188 3.40 4.74 -7.99
CA THR A 188 3.61 5.42 -6.71
C THR A 188 2.28 5.87 -6.14
N LEU A 189 2.24 6.22 -4.86
CA LEU A 189 1.18 7.06 -4.32
C LEU A 189 1.35 8.50 -4.83
N GLU A 190 0.49 9.39 -4.38
CA GLU A 190 0.53 10.80 -4.77
C GLU A 190 1.88 11.46 -4.51
N ASN A 191 2.19 12.48 -5.30
CA ASN A 191 3.46 13.21 -5.25
C ASN A 191 4.71 12.29 -5.36
N GLY A 192 4.58 11.12 -5.99
CA GLY A 192 5.71 10.21 -6.21
C GLY A 192 6.11 9.38 -5.00
N ILE A 193 5.29 9.36 -3.94
CA ILE A 193 5.55 8.59 -2.72
C ILE A 193 5.58 7.09 -3.06
N GLN A 194 6.78 6.48 -2.98
CA GLN A 194 7.03 5.09 -3.34
C GLN A 194 6.44 4.13 -2.30
N ILE A 195 5.70 3.12 -2.78
CA ILE A 195 5.21 2.03 -1.94
C ILE A 195 6.38 1.09 -1.63
N LEU A 196 6.55 0.78 -0.34
CA LEU A 196 7.56 -0.15 0.17
C LEU A 196 7.00 -1.57 0.30
N ARG A 197 5.76 -1.68 0.78
CA ARG A 197 5.14 -2.95 1.12
C ARG A 197 3.63 -2.91 0.97
N ILE A 198 3.07 -4.02 0.50
CA ILE A 198 1.63 -4.32 0.59
C ILE A 198 1.53 -5.65 1.34
N LEU A 199 0.86 -5.66 2.50
CA LEU A 199 0.78 -6.82 3.39
C LEU A 199 -0.67 -7.05 3.80
N THR A 200 -1.21 -8.25 3.60
CA THR A 200 -2.50 -8.59 4.21
C THR A 200 -2.31 -8.81 5.71
N VAL A 201 -3.15 -8.21 6.53
CA VAL A 201 -3.03 -8.25 8.00
C VAL A 201 -4.37 -8.60 8.64
N GLU A 202 -4.33 -8.90 9.93
CA GLU A 202 -5.49 -8.95 10.80
C GLU A 202 -5.43 -7.74 11.75
N PRO A 203 -6.34 -6.76 11.62
CA PRO A 203 -6.31 -5.58 12.46
C PRO A 203 -6.85 -5.91 13.86
N LEU A 204 -6.18 -5.38 14.88
CA LEU A 204 -6.56 -5.48 16.29
C LEU A 204 -6.76 -4.07 16.85
N GLY A 205 -7.85 -3.85 17.60
CA GLY A 205 -8.15 -2.56 18.22
C GLY A 205 -8.99 -1.65 17.32
N SER A 206 -9.01 -0.35 17.66
CA SER A 206 -9.79 0.66 16.93
C SER A 206 -9.00 1.96 16.79
N PRO A 207 -8.99 2.57 15.59
CA PRO A 207 -8.30 3.85 15.37
C PRO A 207 -9.03 5.01 16.07
N TYR A 208 -8.29 6.07 16.34
CA TYR A 208 -8.81 7.32 16.90
C TYR A 208 -9.59 8.11 15.86
N LYS A 209 -10.76 8.61 16.28
CA LYS A 209 -11.56 9.53 15.47
C LYS A 209 -11.11 10.96 15.71
N ILE A 210 -11.02 11.75 14.64
CA ILE A 210 -10.78 13.19 14.74
C ILE A 210 -12.10 13.83 15.19
N GLY A 211 -12.17 14.29 16.43
CA GLY A 211 -13.42 14.86 16.97
C GLY A 211 -13.86 16.14 16.24
N ASN A 212 -12.92 16.94 15.74
CA ASN A 212 -13.22 18.17 15.01
C ASN A 212 -12.81 18.07 13.54
N GLU A 213 -13.48 17.18 12.80
CA GLU A 213 -13.21 16.91 11.38
C GLU A 213 -13.21 18.18 10.52
N HIS A 214 -14.01 19.19 10.88
CA HIS A 214 -14.13 20.47 10.17
C HIS A 214 -12.87 21.34 10.20
N THR A 215 -11.96 21.09 11.13
CA THR A 215 -10.67 21.81 11.19
C THR A 215 -9.63 21.21 10.25
N VAL A 216 -9.91 20.03 9.68
CA VAL A 216 -9.00 19.38 8.75
C VAL A 216 -9.15 20.05 7.37
N PRO A 217 -8.07 20.57 6.79
CA PRO A 217 -8.14 21.28 5.53
C PRO A 217 -8.55 20.33 4.39
N GLU A 218 -9.52 20.75 3.58
CA GLU A 218 -10.00 19.98 2.41
C GLU A 218 -9.01 20.02 1.23
N THR A 219 -8.12 21.02 1.20
CA THR A 219 -7.13 21.23 0.14
C THR A 219 -5.76 21.48 0.74
N TYR A 220 -4.68 21.20 0.00
CA TYR A 220 -3.36 21.71 0.35
C TYR A 220 -3.46 23.21 0.62
N ALA A 221 -2.88 23.68 1.73
CA ALA A 221 -2.42 25.05 1.76
C ALA A 221 -1.51 25.21 0.53
N LYS A 222 -1.82 26.18 -0.36
CA LYS A 222 -0.92 26.49 -1.48
C LYS A 222 0.49 26.59 -0.90
N LEU A 223 1.40 25.71 -1.34
CA LEU A 223 2.81 25.81 -0.99
C LEU A 223 3.21 27.24 -1.36
N ASN A 224 3.58 28.04 -0.36
CA ASN A 224 3.85 29.46 -0.56
C ASN A 224 4.91 29.60 -1.66
N GLU A 225 4.56 30.27 -2.77
CA GLU A 225 5.46 30.58 -3.89
C GLU A 225 6.73 31.32 -3.44
N ARG A 226 6.78 31.82 -2.20
CA ARG A 226 7.97 32.45 -1.59
C ARG A 226 9.20 31.55 -1.46
N TYR A 227 9.07 30.23 -1.58
CA TYR A 227 10.23 29.32 -1.63
C TYR A 227 10.65 28.91 -3.04
N SER A 228 9.97 29.41 -4.08
CA SER A 228 10.36 29.21 -5.49
C SER A 228 11.34 30.28 -6.01
N GLY A 229 11.84 31.15 -5.13
CA GLY A 229 12.83 32.16 -5.46
C GLY A 229 14.24 31.74 -5.04
N LEU A 230 14.92 30.96 -5.88
CA LEU A 230 16.38 31.00 -6.02
C LEU A 230 16.70 30.74 -7.49
N ASN A 231 16.95 31.84 -8.20
CA ASN A 231 17.62 31.89 -9.49
C ASN A 231 19.00 31.22 -9.42
#